data_AF-A0A1G2US11-F1
#
_entry.id   AF-A0A1G2US11-F1
#
_cell.length_a   1.000
_cell.length_b   1.000
_cell.length_c   1.000
_cell.angle_alpha   90.00
_cell.angle_beta   90.00
_cell.angle_gamma   90.00
#
_symmetry.space_group_name_H-M   'P 1'
#
loop_
_entity.id
_entity.type
_entity.pdbx_description
1 polymer ?
#
loop_
_entity_poly.entity_id
_entity_poly.type
_entity_poly.pdbx_seq_one_letter_code
_entity_poly.pdbx_strand_id
1 'polypeptide(L)'
;MGQELILLYRKLIGCSIEFIADEIATTVKPVLSQSPTISYRIKSQDTLAKKMILVKTESIIDIDDVYAFRILVSSANEAYLVLKALTKSFRGFLDHDYIANPKTRPDKPHLDGKSLKLLQFIAYKNNVPFEIQITTFEWNESNELLHDEYHREKYPIIDHSD
;
A
#
# COMPACT_ATOMS: atom_id res chain seq x y z
N MET A 1 -21.38 -13.78 -2.30
CA MET A 1 -20.49 -13.25 -3.35
C MET A 1 -19.40 -12.33 -2.82
N GLY A 2 -19.69 -11.18 -2.16
CA GLY A 2 -18.63 -10.27 -1.68
C GLY A 2 -17.60 -10.91 -0.74
N GLN A 3 -18.00 -11.39 0.45
CA GLN A 3 -17.06 -11.95 1.45
C GLN A 3 -16.13 -13.06 0.92
N GLU A 4 -16.50 -13.75 -0.16
CA GLU A 4 -15.73 -14.86 -0.75
C GLU A 4 -14.35 -14.43 -1.27
N LEU A 5 -14.21 -13.23 -1.84
CA LEU A 5 -12.94 -12.77 -2.42
C LEU A 5 -11.85 -12.57 -1.36
N ILE A 6 -12.12 -11.80 -0.30
CA ILE A 6 -11.17 -11.61 0.81
C ILE A 6 -10.89 -12.94 1.52
N LEU A 7 -11.89 -13.82 1.67
CA LEU A 7 -11.70 -15.16 2.23
C LEU A 7 -10.80 -16.02 1.33
N LEU A 8 -10.98 -15.97 0.02
CA LEU A 8 -10.14 -16.65 -0.95
C LEU A 8 -8.71 -16.12 -0.88
N TYR A 9 -8.52 -14.80 -0.89
CA TYR A 9 -7.20 -14.19 -0.73
C TYR A 9 -6.51 -14.65 0.56
N ARG A 10 -7.23 -14.61 1.69
CA ARG A 10 -6.70 -15.08 2.99
C ARG A 10 -6.29 -16.56 2.97
N LYS A 11 -7.05 -17.40 2.27
CA LYS A 11 -6.69 -18.82 2.07
C LYS A 11 -5.44 -18.98 1.21
N LEU A 12 -5.31 -18.21 0.14
CA LEU A 12 -4.17 -18.27 -0.78
C LEU A 12 -2.89 -17.75 -0.14
N ILE A 13 -2.94 -16.60 0.54
CA ILE A 13 -1.76 -16.04 1.23
C ILE A 13 -1.39 -16.85 2.48
N GLY A 14 -2.35 -17.60 3.04
CA GLY A 14 -2.13 -18.58 4.10
C GLY A 14 -1.92 -18.00 5.50
N CYS A 15 -2.15 -16.71 5.70
CA CYS A 15 -2.05 -16.04 7.00
C CYS A 15 -2.96 -14.82 7.07
N SER A 16 -3.11 -14.24 8.26
CA SER A 16 -3.86 -13.00 8.45
C SER A 16 -2.98 -11.78 8.20
N ILE A 17 -3.61 -10.62 8.00
CA ILE A 17 -2.90 -9.35 7.80
C ILE A 17 -2.07 -8.98 9.04
N GLU A 18 -2.56 -9.30 10.24
CA GLU A 18 -1.88 -9.06 11.52
C GLU A 18 -0.59 -9.88 11.62
N PHE A 19 -0.61 -11.14 11.18
CA PHE A 19 0.59 -11.97 11.16
C PHE A 19 1.69 -11.35 10.27
N ILE A 20 1.31 -10.84 9.10
CA ILE A 20 2.26 -10.16 8.22
C ILE A 20 2.71 -8.83 8.84
N ALA A 21 1.83 -8.10 9.52
CA ALA A 21 2.19 -6.87 10.24
C ALA A 21 3.26 -7.13 11.30
N ASP A 22 3.12 -8.21 12.08
CA ASP A 22 4.10 -8.63 13.10
C ASP A 22 5.44 -9.05 12.47
N GLU A 23 5.40 -9.74 11.33
CA GLU A 23 6.59 -10.16 10.58
C GLU A 23 7.33 -8.93 10.01
N ILE A 24 6.60 -7.96 9.45
CA ILE A 24 7.13 -6.66 9.02
C ILE A 24 7.75 -5.93 10.23
N ALA A 25 7.01 -5.80 11.34
CA ALA A 25 7.48 -5.11 12.53
C ALA A 25 8.80 -5.70 13.06
N THR A 26 8.88 -7.03 13.14
CA THR A 26 10.08 -7.76 13.55
C THR A 26 11.25 -7.52 12.61
N THR A 27 10.98 -7.49 11.30
CA THR A 27 11.98 -7.28 10.25
C THR A 27 12.59 -5.88 10.30
N VAL A 28 11.76 -4.85 10.51
CA VAL A 28 12.19 -3.45 10.37
C VAL A 28 12.70 -2.83 11.66
N LYS A 29 12.27 -3.35 12.82
CA LYS A 29 12.68 -2.82 14.13
C LYS A 29 14.20 -2.65 14.31
N PRO A 30 15.08 -3.57 13.87
CA PRO A 30 16.52 -3.42 14.05
C PRO A 30 17.17 -2.31 13.23
N VAL A 31 16.49 -1.77 12.21
CA VAL A 31 17.06 -0.74 11.31
C VAL A 31 16.49 0.65 11.54
N LEU A 32 15.60 0.80 12.53
CA LEU A 32 14.95 2.06 12.86
C LEU A 32 15.51 2.65 14.15
N SER A 33 15.61 3.97 14.21
CA SER A 33 15.98 4.70 15.43
C SER A 33 14.86 4.74 16.47
N GLN A 34 13.62 4.54 16.05
CA GLN A 34 12.41 4.50 16.88
C GLN A 34 11.58 3.26 16.58
N SER A 35 10.64 2.94 17.46
CA SER A 35 9.69 1.85 17.20
C SER A 35 8.92 2.11 15.91
N PRO A 36 8.77 1.11 15.03
CA PRO A 36 8.02 1.26 13.78
C PRO A 36 6.56 1.56 14.07
N THR A 37 6.01 2.58 13.41
CA THR A 37 4.56 2.79 13.33
C THR A 37 4.07 2.13 12.05
N ILE A 38 3.35 1.02 12.18
CA ILE A 38 2.81 0.25 11.07
C ILE A 38 1.29 0.30 11.15
N SER A 39 0.66 0.82 10.09
CA SER A 39 -0.77 0.65 9.88
C SER A 39 -1.00 -0.32 8.73
N TYR A 40 -2.15 -0.96 8.72
CA TYR A 40 -2.51 -1.90 7.67
C TYR A 40 -3.99 -1.81 7.36
N ARG A 41 -4.34 -2.14 6.12
CA ARG A 41 -5.72 -2.15 5.63
C ARG A 41 -5.95 -3.35 4.72
N ILE A 42 -7.17 -3.85 4.76
CA ILE A 42 -7.68 -4.78 3.74
C ILE A 42 -8.55 -3.96 2.81
N LYS A 43 -8.31 -4.05 1.50
CA LYS A 43 -9.14 -3.37 0.51
C LYS A 43 -10.58 -3.86 0.58
N SER A 44 -11.54 -2.92 0.55
CA SER A 44 -12.95 -3.28 0.60
C SER A 44 -13.39 -4.04 -0.65
N GLN A 45 -14.44 -4.84 -0.52
CA GLN A 45 -15.00 -5.66 -1.60
C GLN A 45 -15.38 -4.82 -2.82
N ASP A 46 -16.09 -3.71 -2.61
CA ASP A 46 -16.51 -2.83 -3.70
C ASP A 46 -15.30 -2.23 -4.43
N THR A 47 -14.25 -1.87 -3.68
CA THR A 47 -13.02 -1.32 -4.27
C THR A 47 -12.23 -2.41 -5.01
N LEU A 48 -12.22 -3.65 -4.50
CA LEU A 48 -11.62 -4.79 -5.18
C LEU A 48 -12.33 -5.09 -6.49
N ALA A 49 -13.66 -5.19 -6.49
CA ALA A 49 -14.45 -5.44 -7.70
C ALA A 49 -14.21 -4.35 -8.76
N LYS A 50 -14.28 -3.07 -8.37
CA LYS A 50 -13.97 -1.96 -9.27
C LYS A 50 -12.53 -2.03 -9.81
N LYS A 51 -11.56 -2.36 -8.96
CA LYS A 51 -10.15 -2.46 -9.37
C LYS A 51 -9.94 -3.64 -10.33
N MET A 52 -10.53 -4.80 -10.06
CA MET A 52 -10.47 -5.99 -10.91
C MET A 52 -11.04 -5.72 -12.31
N ILE A 53 -12.18 -5.03 -12.40
CA ILE A 53 -12.74 -4.56 -13.68
C ILE A 53 -11.77 -3.64 -14.40
N LEU A 54 -11.20 -2.65 -13.68
CA LEU A 54 -10.30 -1.67 -14.26
C LEU A 54 -9.01 -2.31 -14.82
N VAL A 55 -8.42 -3.26 -14.10
CA VAL A 55 -7.21 -3.97 -14.55
C VAL A 55 -7.52 -5.19 -15.41
N LYS A 56 -8.81 -5.44 -15.71
CA LYS A 56 -9.29 -6.53 -16.55
C LYS A 56 -8.81 -7.91 -16.09
N THR A 57 -8.89 -8.17 -14.79
CA THR A 57 -8.58 -9.49 -14.21
C THR A 57 -9.80 -10.09 -13.51
N GLU A 58 -9.90 -11.41 -13.57
CA GLU A 58 -10.83 -12.22 -12.77
C GLU A 58 -10.16 -12.82 -11.52
N SER A 59 -8.83 -12.65 -11.39
CA SER A 59 -8.01 -13.25 -10.35
C SER A 59 -7.64 -12.25 -9.28
N ILE A 60 -8.00 -12.51 -8.02
CA ILE A 60 -7.70 -11.60 -6.90
C ILE A 60 -6.20 -11.49 -6.61
N ILE A 61 -5.40 -12.47 -7.00
CA ILE A 61 -3.93 -12.42 -6.80
C ILE A 61 -3.22 -11.48 -7.79
N ASP A 62 -3.92 -10.99 -8.81
CA ASP A 62 -3.40 -9.96 -9.72
C ASP A 62 -3.58 -8.54 -9.15
N ILE A 63 -4.17 -8.43 -7.95
CA ILE A 63 -4.35 -7.18 -7.24
C ILE A 63 -3.29 -7.08 -6.13
N ASP A 64 -2.27 -6.26 -6.35
CA ASP A 64 -1.12 -6.19 -5.44
C ASP A 64 -1.43 -5.61 -4.04
N ASP A 65 -2.50 -4.82 -3.91
CA ASP A 65 -2.83 -4.06 -2.71
C ASP A 65 -4.12 -4.53 -2.02
N VAL A 66 -4.41 -5.85 -2.07
CA VAL A 66 -5.51 -6.45 -1.28
C VAL A 66 -5.21 -6.30 0.20
N TYR A 67 -4.05 -6.79 0.64
CA TYR A 67 -3.43 -6.37 1.91
C TYR A 67 -2.45 -5.26 1.60
N ALA A 68 -2.55 -4.16 2.33
CA ALA A 68 -1.67 -3.03 2.20
C ALA A 68 -1.20 -2.56 3.57
N PHE A 69 0.09 -2.27 3.68
CA PHE A 69 0.75 -1.80 4.89
C PHE A 69 1.34 -0.41 4.63
N ARG A 70 1.34 0.44 5.66
CA ARG A 70 2.09 1.70 5.65
C ARG A 70 3.01 1.75 6.85
N ILE A 71 4.29 1.97 6.59
CA ILE A 71 5.34 2.11 7.60
C ILE A 71 5.72 3.58 7.67
N LEU A 72 5.58 4.18 8.85
CA LEU A 72 6.04 5.55 9.11
C LEU A 72 7.42 5.52 9.76
N VAL A 73 8.35 6.27 9.18
CA VAL A 73 9.74 6.40 9.64
C VAL A 73 10.12 7.85 9.88
N SER A 74 11.24 8.09 10.56
CA SER A 74 11.66 9.46 10.91
C SER A 74 12.36 10.18 9.76
N SER A 75 12.90 9.47 8.77
CA SER A 75 13.64 10.09 7.67
C SER A 75 13.58 9.28 6.36
N ALA A 76 13.90 9.94 5.25
CA ALA A 76 14.06 9.29 3.94
C ALA A 76 15.13 8.19 3.98
N ASN A 77 16.23 8.41 4.71
CA ASN A 77 17.28 7.41 4.86
C ASN A 77 16.78 6.13 5.55
N GLU A 78 15.99 6.28 6.62
CA GLU A 78 15.34 5.14 7.27
C GLU A 78 14.39 4.41 6.32
N ALA A 79 13.69 5.12 5.42
CA ALA A 79 12.81 4.48 4.45
C ALA A 79 13.58 3.49 3.54
N TYR A 80 14.76 3.90 3.06
CA TYR A 80 15.63 3.01 2.26
C TYR A 80 16.26 1.88 3.08
N LEU A 81 16.58 2.11 4.36
CA LEU A 81 17.04 1.04 5.26
C LEU A 81 15.95 -0.01 5.50
N VAL A 82 14.71 0.44 5.69
CA VAL A 82 13.53 -0.43 5.79
C VAL A 82 13.33 -1.22 4.50
N LEU A 83 13.36 -0.57 3.33
CA LEU A 83 13.26 -1.26 2.05
C LEU A 83 14.32 -2.36 1.92
N LYS A 84 15.58 -2.07 2.28
CA LYS A 84 16.69 -3.03 2.28
C LYS A 84 16.49 -4.19 3.26
N ALA A 85 15.87 -3.95 4.41
CA ALA A 85 15.54 -5.02 5.36
C ALA A 85 14.40 -5.91 4.85
N LEU A 86 13.37 -5.31 4.25
CA LEU A 86 12.23 -6.01 3.67
C LEU A 86 12.63 -6.86 2.46
N THR A 87 13.46 -6.35 1.55
CA THR A 87 13.90 -7.10 0.36
C THR A 87 14.77 -8.32 0.70
N LYS A 88 15.38 -8.35 1.89
CA LYS A 88 16.09 -9.53 2.41
C LYS A 88 15.15 -10.59 3.01
N SER A 89 14.00 -10.17 3.51
CA SER A 89 13.09 -11.03 4.29
C SER A 89 11.88 -11.50 3.47
N PHE A 90 11.45 -10.69 2.50
CA PHE A 90 10.34 -10.97 1.62
C PHE A 90 10.81 -11.00 0.17
N ARG A 91 10.36 -12.01 -0.59
CA ARG A 91 10.46 -11.96 -2.05
C ARG A 91 9.57 -10.82 -2.52
N GLY A 92 10.09 -9.94 -3.37
CA GLY A 92 9.35 -8.79 -3.87
C GLY A 92 10.19 -7.89 -4.75
N PHE A 93 9.61 -6.78 -5.18
CA PHE A 93 10.30 -5.75 -5.95
C PHE A 93 9.81 -4.36 -5.56
N LEU A 94 10.70 -3.37 -5.74
CA LEU A 94 10.34 -1.96 -5.63
C LEU A 94 9.57 -1.58 -6.89
N ASP A 95 8.30 -1.26 -6.73
CA ASP A 95 7.42 -0.88 -7.84
C ASP A 95 7.56 0.62 -8.15
N HIS A 96 7.54 1.46 -7.12
CA HIS A 96 7.75 2.89 -7.29
C HIS A 96 8.63 3.49 -6.19
N ASP A 97 9.54 4.37 -6.61
CA ASP A 97 10.30 5.25 -5.73
C ASP A 97 9.82 6.70 -5.90
N TYR A 98 8.78 7.07 -5.16
CA TYR A 98 8.27 8.42 -5.14
C TYR A 98 9.04 9.34 -4.17
N ILE A 99 10.05 8.82 -3.44
CA ILE A 99 10.98 9.69 -2.71
C ILE A 99 11.95 10.33 -3.69
N ALA A 100 12.56 9.52 -4.56
CA ALA A 100 13.46 9.98 -5.61
C ALA A 100 12.70 10.67 -6.75
N ASN A 101 11.50 10.19 -7.09
CA ASN A 101 10.69 10.74 -8.19
C ASN A 101 9.28 11.12 -7.69
N PRO A 102 9.13 12.22 -6.92
CA PRO A 102 7.86 12.59 -6.32
C PRO A 102 6.76 12.78 -7.36
N LYS A 103 5.58 12.20 -7.09
CA LYS A 103 4.42 12.36 -7.96
C LYS A 103 3.63 13.60 -7.55
N THR A 104 3.48 14.55 -8.47
CA THR A 104 2.69 15.77 -8.29
C THR A 104 1.37 15.69 -9.05
N ARG A 105 0.46 16.64 -8.76
CA ARG A 105 -0.84 16.80 -9.43
C ARG A 105 -1.03 18.23 -9.92
N PRO A 106 -0.29 18.67 -10.95
CA PRO A 106 -0.35 20.05 -11.45
C PRO A 106 -1.72 20.40 -12.03
N ASP A 107 -2.52 19.39 -12.40
CA ASP A 107 -3.91 19.52 -12.84
C ASP A 107 -4.87 19.90 -11.70
N LYS A 108 -4.41 19.94 -10.44
CA LYS A 108 -5.22 20.15 -9.24
C LYS A 108 -4.71 21.32 -8.40
N PRO A 109 -5.20 22.55 -8.63
CA PRO A 109 -4.74 23.73 -7.89
C PRO A 109 -4.87 23.63 -6.36
N HIS A 110 -5.86 22.91 -5.84
CA HIS A 110 -6.05 22.69 -4.40
C HIS A 110 -5.01 21.74 -3.77
N LEU A 111 -4.18 21.08 -4.60
CA LEU A 111 -3.06 20.24 -4.20
C LEU A 111 -1.70 20.88 -4.54
N ASP A 112 -1.68 22.18 -4.87
CA ASP A 112 -0.44 22.87 -5.19
C ASP A 112 0.58 22.77 -4.04
N GLY A 113 1.85 22.60 -4.41
CA GLY A 113 2.94 22.33 -3.48
C GLY A 113 2.95 20.93 -2.83
N LYS A 114 1.92 20.09 -3.03
CA LYS A 114 1.89 18.72 -2.50
C LYS A 114 2.50 17.72 -3.47
N SER A 115 3.22 16.75 -2.93
CA SER A 115 3.81 15.66 -3.69
C SER A 115 3.72 14.37 -2.91
N LEU A 116 3.40 13.28 -3.62
CA LEU A 116 3.43 11.94 -3.05
C LEU A 116 4.89 11.55 -2.87
N LYS A 117 5.27 11.22 -1.64
CA LYS A 117 6.64 10.81 -1.30
C LYS A 117 6.62 9.56 -0.45
N LEU A 118 6.83 8.41 -1.08
CA LEU A 118 6.90 7.10 -0.44
C LEU A 118 7.68 6.12 -1.32
N LEU A 119 8.15 5.03 -0.73
CA LEU A 119 8.57 3.84 -1.45
C LEU A 119 7.40 2.86 -1.50
N GLN A 120 7.09 2.32 -2.68
CA GLN A 120 6.06 1.30 -2.88
C GLN A 120 6.74 -0.02 -3.21
N PHE A 121 6.70 -0.96 -2.28
CA PHE A 121 7.29 -2.28 -2.41
C PHE A 121 6.19 -3.33 -2.49
N ILE A 122 6.21 -4.14 -3.55
CA ILE A 122 5.29 -5.28 -3.70
C ILE A 122 5.99 -6.52 -3.20
N ALA A 123 5.51 -7.04 -2.08
CA ALA A 123 6.03 -8.23 -1.43
C ALA A 123 5.13 -9.44 -1.70
N TYR A 124 5.68 -10.64 -1.59
CA TYR A 124 4.95 -11.89 -1.81
C TYR A 124 5.06 -12.81 -0.61
N LYS A 125 3.94 -13.46 -0.29
CA LYS A 125 3.89 -14.61 0.61
C LYS A 125 3.03 -15.70 -0.03
N ASN A 126 3.54 -16.93 -0.10
CA ASN A 126 2.88 -18.02 -0.81
C ASN A 126 2.48 -17.66 -2.26
N ASN A 127 3.33 -16.90 -2.96
CA ASN A 127 3.09 -16.33 -4.30
C ASN A 127 1.90 -15.36 -4.41
N VAL A 128 1.32 -14.91 -3.30
CA VAL A 128 0.27 -13.89 -3.27
C VAL A 128 0.89 -12.52 -2.95
N PRO A 129 0.62 -11.47 -3.74
CA PRO A 129 1.20 -10.15 -3.50
C PRO A 129 0.48 -9.39 -2.38
N PHE A 130 1.23 -8.53 -1.70
CA PHE A 130 0.73 -7.49 -0.81
C PHE A 130 1.62 -6.24 -0.92
N GLU A 131 1.03 -5.07 -0.70
CA GLU A 131 1.72 -3.78 -0.86
C GLU A 131 2.28 -3.29 0.48
N ILE A 132 3.53 -2.83 0.49
CA ILE A 132 4.12 -2.10 1.60
C ILE A 132 4.51 -0.70 1.11
N GLN A 133 3.91 0.32 1.69
CA GLN A 133 4.28 1.72 1.49
C GLN A 133 5.16 2.19 2.65
N ILE A 134 6.30 2.81 2.35
CA ILE A 134 7.23 3.34 3.36
C ILE A 134 7.31 4.85 3.17
N THR A 135 6.92 5.62 4.18
CA THR A 135 6.91 7.09 4.14
C THR A 135 7.39 7.66 5.47
N THR A 136 7.75 8.94 5.49
CA THR A 136 8.05 9.63 6.74
C THR A 136 6.78 10.09 7.46
N PHE A 137 6.89 10.35 8.76
CA PHE A 137 5.84 11.02 9.53
C PHE A 137 5.47 12.39 8.92
N GLU A 138 6.49 13.16 8.49
CA GLU A 138 6.32 14.48 7.88
C GLU A 138 5.49 14.43 6.59
N TRP A 139 5.71 13.42 5.74
CA TRP A 139 5.03 13.34 4.43
C TRP A 139 3.68 12.63 4.49
N ASN A 140 3.36 11.97 5.61
CA ASN A 140 2.16 11.13 5.70
C ASN A 140 0.88 11.91 5.41
N GLU A 141 0.69 13.08 6.01
CA GLU A 141 -0.53 13.88 5.80
C GLU A 141 -0.73 14.26 4.33
N SER A 142 0.34 14.72 3.65
CA SER A 142 0.27 15.03 2.22
C SER A 142 -0.02 13.78 1.38
N ASN A 143 0.56 12.64 1.74
CA ASN A 143 0.32 11.38 1.05
C ASN A 143 -1.14 10.91 1.21
N GLU A 144 -1.74 11.02 2.40
CA GLU A 144 -3.16 10.68 2.60
C GLU A 144 -4.07 11.57 1.75
N LEU A 145 -3.84 12.89 1.74
CA LEU A 145 -4.65 13.82 0.96
C LEU A 145 -4.60 13.53 -0.55
N LEU A 146 -3.40 13.20 -1.06
CA LEU A 146 -3.23 12.81 -2.47
C LEU A 146 -3.84 11.45 -2.77
N HIS A 147 -3.76 10.50 -1.83
CA HIS A 147 -4.39 9.20 -1.95
C HIS A 147 -5.91 9.31 -2.00
N ASP A 148 -6.51 10.13 -1.14
CA ASP A 148 -7.95 10.35 -1.08
C ASP A 148 -8.49 11.00 -2.36
N GLU A 149 -7.80 12.02 -2.89
CA GLU A 149 -8.18 12.63 -4.18
C GLU A 149 -8.10 11.62 -5.31
N TYR A 150 -7.01 10.85 -5.39
CA TYR A 150 -6.87 9.79 -6.38
C TYR A 150 -7.99 8.75 -6.28
N HIS A 151 -8.36 8.34 -5.06
CA HIS A 151 -9.43 7.39 -4.83
C HIS A 151 -10.80 7.92 -5.28
N ARG A 152 -11.11 9.19 -4.99
CA ARG A 152 -12.36 9.84 -5.45
C ARG A 152 -12.47 9.86 -6.97
N GLU A 153 -11.38 10.16 -7.67
CA GLU A 153 -11.37 10.23 -9.13
C GLU A 153 -11.45 8.85 -9.80
N LYS A 154 -10.73 7.89 -9.24
CA LYS A 154 -10.58 6.56 -9.84
C LYS A 154 -11.77 5.66 -9.58
N TYR A 155 -12.43 5.83 -8.44
CA TYR A 155 -13.60 5.05 -8.03
C TYR A 155 -14.78 5.97 -7.75
N PRO A 156 -15.30 6.70 -8.76
CA PRO A 156 -16.46 7.56 -8.55
C PRO A 156 -17.59 6.74 -7.91
N ILE A 157 -18.31 7.37 -6.98
CA ILE A 157 -19.56 6.84 -6.48
C ILE A 157 -20.52 6.89 -7.67
N ILE A 158 -20.91 5.73 -8.18
CA ILE A 158 -22.00 5.66 -9.16
C ILE A 158 -23.25 5.69 -8.29
N ASP A 159 -23.91 6.85 -8.24
CA ASP A 159 -25.22 6.93 -7.64
C ASP A 159 -26.20 6.17 -8.53
N HIS A 160 -26.88 5.18 -7.96
CA HIS A 160 -27.91 4.40 -8.65
C HIS A 160 -29.32 4.90 -8.29
N SER A 161 -29.45 6.14 -7.79
CA SER A 161 -30.75 6.79 -7.66
C SER A 161 -31.24 7.29 -9.02
N ASP A 162 -31.84 6.40 -9.80
CA ASP A 162 -32.86 6.71 -10.81
C ASP A 162 -34.20 6.11 -10.36
#